data_AF-A0AA42Q5C0-F1
#
_entry.id   AF-A0AA42Q5C0-F1
#
_cell.length_a   1.000
_cell.length_b   1.000
_cell.length_c   1.000
_cell.angle_alpha   90.00
_cell.angle_beta   90.00
_cell.angle_gamma   90.00
#
_symmetry.space_group_name_H-M   'P 1'
#
loop_
_entity.id
_entity.type
_entity.pdbx_description
1 polymer ?
#
loop_
_entity_poly.entity_id
_entity_poly.type
_entity_poly.pdbx_seq_one_letter_code
_entity_poly.pdbx_strand_id
1 'polypeptide(L)'
;MKLHTFTTAALLAVGIVLAGAAHAEQKYNPYTKQWETVAPGAQLKYDPHNKSWHYAAPDATSKYDPHNGKWEMAAPNAEQKYNPYTQKWETANPGDQLQYDPHNQVWHYAPPGTHPEYNPYSKKWETEK
;
A
#
# COMPACT_ATOMS: atom_id res chain seq x y z
N MET A 1 -14.93 58.47 9.14
CA MET A 1 -13.68 58.02 8.48
C MET A 1 -13.50 56.55 8.83
N LYS A 2 -13.50 55.67 7.83
CA LYS A 2 -13.49 54.20 7.99
C LYS A 2 -12.08 53.71 8.30
N LEU A 3 -11.93 52.74 9.20
CA LEU A 3 -10.82 51.79 9.16
C LEU A 3 -11.34 50.44 9.64
N HIS A 4 -11.57 49.53 8.68
CA HIS A 4 -11.89 48.13 8.97
C HIS A 4 -10.57 47.36 9.02
N THR A 5 -10.19 46.87 10.20
CA THR A 5 -9.14 45.86 10.36
C THR A 5 -9.74 44.49 10.12
N PHE A 6 -9.41 43.87 8.99
CA PHE A 6 -9.71 42.46 8.72
C PHE A 6 -8.75 41.59 9.53
N THR A 7 -9.26 40.92 10.56
CA THR A 7 -8.53 39.85 11.26
C THR A 7 -8.94 38.53 10.63
N THR A 8 -8.02 37.95 9.85
CA THR A 8 -8.16 36.62 9.25
C THR A 8 -8.13 35.59 10.39
N ALA A 9 -9.28 35.03 10.75
CA ALA A 9 -9.32 33.85 11.61
C ALA A 9 -8.90 32.63 10.77
N ALA A 10 -7.68 32.15 10.98
CA ALA A 10 -7.21 30.90 10.42
C ALA A 10 -8.04 29.75 10.99
N LEU A 11 -8.90 29.16 10.16
CA LEU A 11 -9.62 27.93 10.49
C LEU A 11 -8.60 26.79 10.45
N LEU A 12 -8.20 26.34 11.64
CA LEU A 12 -7.41 25.13 11.84
C LEU A 12 -8.26 23.94 11.38
N ALA A 13 -8.00 23.43 10.17
CA ALA A 13 -8.53 22.15 9.74
C ALA A 13 -7.84 21.05 10.57
N VAL A 14 -8.48 20.64 11.66
CA VAL A 14 -8.11 19.42 12.37
C VAL A 14 -8.47 18.25 11.47
N GLY A 15 -7.48 17.78 10.70
CA GLY A 15 -7.58 16.52 9.97
C GLY A 15 -7.66 15.39 10.98
N ILE A 16 -8.86 14.88 11.23
CA ILE A 16 -9.04 13.61 11.93
C ILE A 16 -8.53 12.54 10.96
N VAL A 17 -7.27 12.15 11.13
CA VAL A 17 -6.76 10.93 10.51
C VAL A 17 -7.38 9.77 11.29
N LEU A 18 -8.52 9.29 10.81
CA LEU A 18 -9.04 7.98 11.19
C LEU A 18 -8.03 6.95 10.68
N ALA A 19 -7.07 6.56 11.53
CA ALA A 19 -6.36 5.31 11.38
C ALA A 19 -7.34 4.18 11.69
N GLY A 20 -8.22 3.87 10.73
CA GLY A 20 -9.02 2.65 10.78
C GLY A 20 -8.07 1.47 10.69
N ALA A 21 -8.23 0.49 11.58
CA ALA A 21 -7.59 -0.80 11.41
C ALA A 21 -8.04 -1.37 10.06
N ALA A 22 -7.17 -1.29 9.06
CA ALA A 22 -7.40 -1.90 7.76
C ALA A 22 -7.23 -3.41 7.94
N HIS A 23 -8.33 -4.15 7.86
CA HIS A 23 -8.32 -5.60 7.80
C HIS A 23 -8.16 -6.02 6.35
N ALA A 24 -7.27 -6.95 6.03
CA ALA A 24 -7.13 -7.40 4.66
C ALA A 24 -8.42 -8.10 4.17
N GLU A 25 -8.61 -8.09 2.85
CA GLU A 25 -9.72 -8.75 2.17
C GLU A 25 -9.18 -9.90 1.34
N GLN A 26 -9.93 -10.99 1.26
CA GLN A 26 -9.64 -12.10 0.35
C GLN A 26 -10.42 -11.87 -0.95
N LYS A 27 -9.71 -11.65 -2.06
CA LYS A 27 -10.34 -11.40 -3.37
C LYS A 27 -9.87 -12.40 -4.42
N TYR A 28 -10.82 -12.93 -5.20
CA TYR A 28 -10.52 -13.83 -6.30
C TYR A 28 -10.17 -13.05 -7.57
N ASN A 29 -8.96 -13.25 -8.08
CA ASN A 29 -8.52 -12.71 -9.35
C ASN A 29 -8.84 -13.68 -10.49
N PRO A 30 -9.78 -13.35 -11.41
CA PRO A 30 -10.20 -14.27 -12.47
C PRO A 30 -9.12 -14.49 -13.55
N TYR A 31 -8.15 -13.60 -13.67
CA TYR A 31 -7.08 -13.70 -14.67
C TYR A 31 -5.95 -14.62 -14.22
N THR A 32 -5.62 -14.61 -12.93
CA THR A 32 -4.62 -15.53 -12.33
C THR A 32 -5.26 -16.81 -11.80
N LYS A 33 -6.58 -16.82 -11.60
CA LYS A 33 -7.37 -17.90 -10.96
C LYS A 33 -6.92 -18.17 -9.52
N GLN A 34 -6.53 -17.12 -8.80
CA GLN A 34 -6.01 -17.21 -7.44
C GLN A 34 -6.80 -16.29 -6.51
N TRP A 35 -6.90 -16.70 -5.24
CA TRP A 35 -7.34 -15.82 -4.17
C TRP A 35 -6.14 -15.04 -3.63
N GLU A 36 -6.29 -13.74 -3.52
CA GLU A 36 -5.26 -12.81 -3.08
C GLU A 36 -5.70 -12.14 -1.77
N THR A 37 -4.79 -12.06 -0.81
CA THR A 37 -4.91 -11.21 0.39
C THR A 37 -4.54 -9.77 0.00
N VAL A 38 -5.48 -8.83 0.09
CA VAL A 38 -5.35 -7.47 -0.46
C VAL A 38 -5.85 -6.43 0.53
N ALA A 39 -5.42 -5.18 0.38
CA ALA A 39 -5.94 -4.10 1.21
C ALA A 39 -7.45 -3.86 0.99
N PRO A 40 -8.17 -3.36 2.01
CA PRO A 40 -9.55 -2.89 1.87
C PRO A 40 -9.76 -2.03 0.64
N GLY A 41 -10.82 -2.31 -0.11
CA GLY A 41 -11.18 -1.51 -1.28
C GLY A 41 -10.20 -1.63 -2.47
N ALA A 42 -9.19 -2.51 -2.43
CA ALA A 42 -8.33 -2.78 -3.58
C ALA A 42 -9.16 -3.19 -4.81
N GLN A 43 -8.73 -2.72 -5.99
CA GLN A 43 -9.41 -2.94 -7.26
C GLN A 43 -8.49 -3.70 -8.22
N LEU A 44 -9.10 -4.54 -9.05
CA LEU A 44 -8.39 -5.29 -10.08
C LEU A 44 -7.91 -4.31 -11.15
N LYS A 45 -6.59 -4.21 -11.32
CA LYS A 45 -5.95 -3.28 -12.26
C LYS A 45 -5.06 -4.03 -13.24
N TYR A 46 -5.05 -3.52 -14.47
CA TYR A 46 -4.17 -4.02 -15.52
C TYR A 46 -2.86 -3.24 -15.53
N ASP A 47 -1.75 -3.96 -15.42
CA ASP A 47 -0.41 -3.43 -15.60
C ASP A 47 0.04 -3.67 -17.05
N PRO A 48 0.18 -2.61 -17.87
CA PRO A 48 0.56 -2.75 -19.28
C PRO A 48 2.02 -3.17 -19.49
N HIS A 49 2.91 -2.94 -18.51
CA HIS A 49 4.33 -3.29 -18.63
C HIS A 49 4.56 -4.78 -18.37
N ASN A 50 3.86 -5.31 -17.37
CA ASN A 50 3.92 -6.73 -17.03
C ASN A 50 2.84 -7.56 -17.75
N LYS A 51 1.90 -6.91 -18.45
CA LYS A 51 0.75 -7.51 -19.14
C LYS A 51 -0.06 -8.43 -18.22
N SER A 52 -0.26 -8.00 -16.98
CA SER A 52 -0.87 -8.79 -15.92
C SER A 52 -1.98 -8.03 -15.21
N TRP A 53 -2.89 -8.77 -14.59
CA TRP A 53 -3.93 -8.21 -13.73
C TRP A 53 -3.65 -8.57 -12.29
N HIS A 54 -3.71 -7.59 -11.40
CA HIS A 54 -3.55 -7.77 -9.97
C HIS A 54 -4.39 -6.75 -9.20
N TYR A 55 -4.71 -7.06 -7.95
CA TYR A 55 -5.36 -6.08 -7.08
C TYR A 55 -4.34 -5.02 -6.64
N ALA A 56 -4.76 -3.77 -6.63
CA ALA A 56 -3.98 -2.64 -6.15
C ALA A 56 -4.91 -1.54 -5.61
N ALA A 57 -4.36 -0.52 -4.95
CA ALA A 57 -5.13 0.62 -4.47
C ALA A 57 -5.92 1.30 -5.62
N PRO A 58 -7.13 1.83 -5.39
CA PRO A 58 -7.97 2.45 -6.43
C PRO A 58 -7.29 3.58 -7.21
N ASP A 59 -6.35 4.29 -6.60
CA ASP A 59 -5.56 5.36 -7.20
C ASP A 59 -4.16 4.92 -7.65
N ALA A 60 -3.78 3.66 -7.44
CA ALA A 60 -2.50 3.11 -7.88
C ALA A 60 -2.25 3.33 -9.38
N THR A 61 -1.01 3.71 -9.71
CA THR A 61 -0.54 3.94 -11.07
C THR A 61 0.73 3.14 -11.33
N SER A 62 1.02 2.85 -12.59
CA SER A 62 2.29 2.23 -12.98
C SER A 62 3.45 3.14 -12.62
N LYS A 63 4.38 2.63 -11.80
CA LYS A 63 5.57 3.33 -11.32
C LYS A 63 6.82 2.54 -11.66
N TYR A 64 7.84 3.22 -12.14
CA TYR A 64 9.12 2.62 -12.44
C TYR A 64 9.97 2.56 -11.17
N ASP A 65 10.45 1.36 -10.85
CA ASP A 65 11.45 1.08 -9.83
C ASP A 65 12.84 1.05 -10.50
N PRO A 66 13.68 2.09 -10.30
CA PRO A 66 15.00 2.18 -10.91
C PRO A 66 16.03 1.23 -10.30
N HIS A 67 15.78 0.67 -9.11
CA HIS A 67 16.72 -0.21 -8.42
C HIS A 67 16.58 -1.66 -8.88
N ASN A 68 15.36 -2.07 -9.22
CA ASN A 68 15.07 -3.40 -9.74
C ASN A 68 14.80 -3.43 -11.25
N GLY A 69 14.73 -2.26 -11.90
CA GLY A 69 14.53 -2.13 -13.35
C GLY A 69 13.16 -2.61 -13.83
N LYS A 70 12.13 -2.52 -12.98
CA LYS A 70 10.78 -3.04 -13.23
C LYS A 70 9.73 -1.95 -13.09
N TRP A 71 8.58 -2.18 -13.69
CA TRP A 71 7.37 -1.39 -13.46
C TRP A 71 6.45 -2.16 -12.52
N GLU A 72 5.76 -1.45 -11.64
CA GLU A 72 4.74 -2.02 -10.77
C GLU A 72 3.64 -1.02 -10.47
N MET A 73 2.44 -1.50 -10.15
CA MET A 73 1.37 -0.63 -9.70
C MET A 73 1.61 -0.28 -8.24
N ALA A 74 1.74 1.01 -7.97
CA ALA A 74 1.96 1.53 -6.63
C ALA A 74 1.09 2.76 -6.40
N ALA A 75 0.88 3.11 -5.12
CA ALA A 75 0.23 4.38 -4.79
C ALA A 75 0.96 5.55 -5.46
N PRO A 76 0.25 6.63 -5.84
CA PRO A 76 0.88 7.77 -6.52
C PRO A 76 2.08 8.35 -5.74
N ASN A 77 1.97 8.39 -4.42
CA ASN A 77 2.99 8.89 -3.50
C ASN A 77 3.98 7.81 -3.02
N ALA A 78 3.95 6.58 -3.54
CA ALA A 78 4.88 5.54 -3.13
C ALA A 78 6.34 5.95 -3.39
N GLU A 79 7.27 5.51 -2.57
CA GLU A 79 8.68 5.88 -2.62
C GLU A 79 9.54 4.61 -2.63
N GLN A 80 10.78 4.75 -3.12
CA GLN A 80 11.77 3.68 -2.99
C GLN A 80 12.34 3.72 -1.58
N LYS A 81 12.23 2.63 -0.84
CA LYS A 81 12.79 2.49 0.50
C LYS A 81 13.76 1.32 0.53
N TYR A 82 14.94 1.55 1.12
CA TYR A 82 15.96 0.52 1.26
C TYR A 82 15.71 -0.30 2.51
N ASN A 83 15.53 -1.61 2.34
CA ASN A 83 15.40 -2.56 3.42
C ASN A 83 16.79 -3.12 3.80
N PRO A 84 17.34 -2.78 4.98
CA PRO A 84 18.70 -3.19 5.38
C PRO A 84 18.81 -4.67 5.74
N TYR A 85 17.71 -5.37 6.03
CA TYR A 85 17.72 -6.79 6.40
C TYR A 85 17.71 -7.69 5.18
N THR A 86 17.02 -7.28 4.11
CA THR A 86 17.00 -8.01 2.82
C THR A 86 18.03 -7.47 1.83
N GLN A 87 18.61 -6.30 2.12
CA GLN A 87 19.52 -5.54 1.26
C GLN A 87 18.92 -5.18 -0.10
N LYS A 88 17.60 -4.94 -0.15
CA LYS A 88 16.85 -4.65 -1.37
C LYS A 88 16.12 -3.33 -1.25
N TRP A 89 15.84 -2.73 -2.41
CA TRP A 89 14.91 -1.61 -2.51
C TRP A 89 13.51 -2.13 -2.73
N GLU A 90 12.56 -1.51 -2.04
CA GLU A 90 11.13 -1.80 -2.09
C GLU A 90 10.35 -0.52 -2.41
N THR A 91 9.38 -0.62 -3.31
CA THR A 91 8.38 0.45 -3.48
C THR A 91 7.35 0.33 -2.38
N ALA A 92 7.25 1.37 -1.55
CA ALA A 92 6.38 1.37 -0.38
C ALA A 92 5.74 2.75 -0.18
N ASN A 93 4.63 2.84 0.53
CA ASN A 93 4.02 4.12 0.85
C ASN A 93 4.92 4.90 1.82
N PRO A 94 4.86 6.25 1.82
CA PRO A 94 5.68 7.08 2.71
C PRO A 94 5.52 6.73 4.20
N GLY A 95 4.30 6.36 4.62
CA GLY A 95 3.99 5.96 6.00
C GLY A 95 4.38 4.54 6.39
N ASP A 96 4.75 3.68 5.43
CA ASP A 96 5.05 2.28 5.71
C ASP A 96 6.31 2.14 6.54
N GLN A 97 6.26 1.18 7.47
CA GLN A 97 7.34 0.87 8.40
C GLN A 97 7.85 -0.54 8.13
N LEU A 98 9.13 -0.75 8.43
CA LEU A 98 9.73 -2.05 8.30
C LEU A 98 9.16 -3.00 9.37
N GLN A 99 8.56 -4.10 8.93
CA GLN A 99 7.89 -5.07 9.78
C GLN A 99 8.40 -6.49 9.48
N TYR A 100 8.50 -7.30 10.53
CA TYR A 100 8.91 -8.69 10.42
C TYR A 100 7.68 -9.58 10.24
N ASP A 101 7.62 -10.30 9.13
CA ASP A 101 6.67 -11.39 8.92
C ASP A 101 7.23 -12.68 9.52
N PRO A 102 6.69 -13.21 10.63
CA PRO A 102 7.19 -14.43 11.26
C PRO A 102 6.88 -15.71 10.46
N HIS A 103 5.89 -15.68 9.55
CA HIS A 103 5.50 -16.84 8.77
C HIS A 103 6.37 -17.01 7.52
N ASN A 104 6.74 -15.89 6.89
CA ASN A 104 7.63 -15.87 5.74
C ASN A 104 9.09 -15.57 6.11
N GLN A 105 9.36 -15.29 7.39
CA GLN A 105 10.67 -14.98 7.96
C GLN A 105 11.39 -13.84 7.25
N VAL A 106 10.65 -12.82 6.82
CA VAL A 106 11.16 -11.72 6.00
C VAL A 106 10.77 -10.38 6.59
N TRP A 107 11.71 -9.44 6.55
CA TRP A 107 11.41 -8.02 6.80
C TRP A 107 10.93 -7.40 5.51
N HIS A 108 9.85 -6.61 5.56
CA HIS A 108 9.35 -5.83 4.42
C HIS A 108 8.69 -4.54 4.93
N TYR A 109 8.52 -3.55 4.06
CA TYR A 109 7.72 -2.37 4.38
C TYR A 109 6.23 -2.68 4.28
N ALA A 110 5.48 -2.33 5.32
CA ALA A 110 4.02 -2.46 5.37
C ALA A 110 3.39 -1.32 6.19
N PRO A 111 2.08 -1.06 6.04
CA PRO A 111 1.35 -0.11 6.86
C PRO A 111 1.49 -0.39 8.37
N PRO A 112 1.65 0.62 9.23
CA PRO A 112 1.79 0.38 10.67
C PRO A 112 0.61 -0.44 11.24
N GLY A 113 0.92 -1.52 11.97
CA GLY A 113 -0.10 -2.39 12.56
C GLY A 113 -0.65 -3.46 11.61
N THR A 114 -0.05 -3.64 10.43
CA THR A 114 -0.35 -4.80 9.58
C THR A 114 -0.05 -6.10 10.33
N HIS A 115 -1.00 -7.04 10.28
CA HIS A 115 -0.83 -8.39 10.79
C HIS A 115 -1.04 -9.38 9.64
N PRO A 116 -0.27 -10.48 9.58
CA PRO A 116 -0.55 -11.55 8.63
C PRO A 116 -1.98 -12.06 8.82
N GLU A 117 -2.68 -12.28 7.71
CA GLU A 117 -4.00 -12.90 7.68
C GLU A 117 -3.92 -14.31 7.08
N TYR A 118 -4.72 -15.22 7.63
CA TYR A 118 -4.78 -16.57 7.09
C TYR A 118 -5.70 -16.60 5.85
N ASN A 119 -5.11 -16.84 4.69
CA ASN A 119 -5.84 -17.11 3.45
C ASN A 119 -6.26 -18.60 3.42
N PRO A 120 -7.55 -18.93 3.57
CA PRO A 120 -8.01 -20.33 3.62
C PRO A 120 -7.93 -21.03 2.27
N TYR A 121 -7.84 -20.29 1.17
CA TYR A 121 -7.77 -20.82 -0.17
C TYR A 121 -6.35 -21.22 -0.56
N SER A 122 -5.35 -20.42 -0.16
CA SER A 122 -3.93 -20.75 -0.33
C SER A 122 -3.37 -21.60 0.83
N LYS A 123 -4.08 -21.64 1.97
CA LYS A 123 -3.69 -22.26 3.24
C LYS A 123 -2.40 -21.67 3.83
N LYS A 124 -2.19 -20.38 3.68
CA LYS A 124 -0.99 -19.66 4.14
C LYS A 124 -1.37 -18.40 4.90
N TRP A 125 -0.46 -17.99 5.78
CA TRP A 125 -0.47 -16.64 6.35
C TRP A 125 0.17 -15.70 5.34
N GLU A 126 -0.52 -14.61 5.04
CA GLU A 126 -0.16 -13.64 4.01
C GLU A 126 -0.39 -12.23 4.56
N THR A 127 0.49 -11.30 4.25
CA THR A 127 0.19 -9.87 4.39
C THR A 127 -0.50 -9.37 3.13
N GLU A 128 -1.28 -8.29 3.27
CA GLU A 128 -1.85 -7.60 2.12
C GLU A 128 -0.75 -7.14 1.15
N LYS A 129 -0.99 -7.35 -0.14
CA LYS A 129 -0.12 -6.91 -1.23
C LYS A 129 -0.47 -5.49 -1.71
#